data_AF-A0A9Q0Q496-F1
#
_entry.id   AF-A0A9Q0Q496-F1
#
_cell.length_a   1.000
_cell.length_b   1.000
_cell.length_c   1.000
_cell.angle_alpha   90.00
_cell.angle_beta   90.00
_cell.angle_gamma   90.00
#
_symmetry.space_group_name_H-M   'P 1'
#
loop_
_entity.id
_entity.type
_entity.pdbx_description
1 polymer ?
#
loop_
_entity_poly.entity_id
_entity_poly.type
_entity_poly.pdbx_seq_one_letter_code
_entity_poly.pdbx_strand_id
1 'polypeptide(L)'
;MSGVSWPRGNELNEVKEIVSAMAGRGPEDVRVVVSPYRICPLGAHIDHQGGTVSAMTINKGILLGFIPSDDTEVILRSGQFKGEVRFSVDEVQQPKPIRKKGEPHATDSPKLQETGNWGNFARGAVYALQSRGISLTRGIKGYICGSEGLDSSGLSSSAAAGVAYLLAFETANNLTMTPTENIEYDRLIENEYLGLKNGILDQSAILLSSHGFLTHMNCKTKAHKLIPSPKLNSEQSDFQKSYKILLAFSGLKNALTNSPGYNLRVVECHEAAGILLNASGNDKLEPRLCNVDPEAYETHKGLLEPSLAKRAEHYFSENTRVMKGLQAWASGNLKEFGKLISASGLSSIQNYECGCEPLKQLYEILLKAPGVYGARFSGAGFRGCCLAFVDANLAEEAVTFVTEEYRKVQPKLASQIITEKAALICEAGDCAHLATAANNNLNLCMHGLDLLALNIGVQAADSAISLGKGCSRKCESEFCSVPPFLRYGKYCGLLYSGCPGEKPCDGLDACCMKHDACIQAKNNDYLSQECSQKFISCMNKFKTGARTFKGNKCKVNEVIDVISVVMEAALLAGRALHKP
;
A
#
# COMPACT_ATOMS: atom_id res chain seq x y z
N MET A 1 -23.51 -15.05 0.13
CA MET A 1 -23.22 -14.58 1.50
C MET A 1 -22.61 -13.20 1.37
N SER A 2 -23.31 -12.17 1.85
CA SER A 2 -22.77 -10.81 1.96
C SER A 2 -21.44 -10.87 2.73
N GLY A 3 -20.37 -10.32 2.15
CA GLY A 3 -19.04 -10.31 2.76
C GLY A 3 -19.13 -9.77 4.18
N VAL A 4 -18.74 -10.58 5.16
CA VAL A 4 -18.81 -10.17 6.56
C VAL A 4 -17.69 -9.15 6.78
N SER A 5 -18.07 -7.90 7.00
CA SER A 5 -17.13 -6.83 7.35
C SER A 5 -16.39 -7.21 8.64
N TRP A 6 -15.05 -7.27 8.58
CA TRP A 6 -14.21 -7.40 9.77
C TRP A 6 -13.91 -6.00 10.33
N PRO A 7 -13.91 -5.80 11.66
CA PRO A 7 -14.11 -6.81 12.71
C PRO A 7 -15.58 -7.19 12.92
N ARG A 8 -15.81 -8.41 13.40
CA ARG A 8 -17.15 -8.86 13.79
C ARG A 8 -17.57 -8.18 15.10
N GLY A 9 -18.87 -7.97 15.28
CA GLY A 9 -19.40 -7.32 16.48
C GLY A 9 -19.05 -8.05 17.79
N ASN A 10 -18.94 -9.39 17.77
CA ASN A 10 -18.52 -10.16 18.93
C ASN A 10 -17.03 -9.94 19.29
N GLU A 11 -16.14 -9.82 18.29
CA GLU A 11 -14.72 -9.51 18.52
C GLU A 11 -14.58 -8.12 19.18
N LEU A 12 -15.34 -7.13 18.71
CA LEU A 12 -15.35 -5.79 19.30
C LEU A 12 -15.88 -5.81 20.74
N ASN A 13 -16.97 -6.53 21.00
CA ASN A 13 -17.56 -6.62 22.33
C ASN A 13 -16.61 -7.31 23.33
N GLU A 14 -15.96 -8.39 22.93
CA GLU A 14 -14.98 -9.09 23.78
C GLU A 14 -13.84 -8.16 24.21
N VAL A 15 -13.27 -7.40 23.27
CA VAL A 15 -12.23 -6.41 23.57
C VAL A 15 -12.75 -5.33 24.53
N LYS A 16 -13.98 -4.85 24.34
CA LYS A 16 -14.59 -3.86 25.24
C LYS A 16 -14.77 -4.37 26.66
N GLU A 17 -15.29 -5.58 26.83
CA GLU A 17 -15.49 -6.19 28.15
C GLU A 17 -14.16 -6.37 28.90
N ILE A 18 -13.11 -6.81 28.22
CA ILE A 18 -11.78 -6.99 28.83
C ILE A 18 -11.22 -5.65 29.32
N VAL A 19 -11.30 -4.60 28.50
CA VAL A 19 -10.78 -3.26 28.86
C VAL A 19 -11.63 -2.63 29.96
N SER A 20 -12.95 -2.75 29.88
CA SER A 20 -13.90 -2.29 30.89
C SER A 20 -13.56 -2.89 32.26
N ALA A 21 -13.41 -4.22 32.34
CA ALA A 21 -13.02 -4.92 33.56
C ALA A 21 -11.63 -4.50 34.07
N MET A 22 -10.67 -4.30 33.16
CA MET A 22 -9.31 -3.88 33.52
C MET A 22 -9.24 -2.44 34.05
N ALA A 23 -10.06 -1.54 33.49
CA ALA A 23 -10.06 -0.13 33.84
C ALA A 23 -11.03 0.22 34.99
N GLY A 24 -11.97 -0.67 35.32
CA GLY A 24 -13.03 -0.41 36.30
C GLY A 24 -14.05 0.63 35.82
N ARG A 25 -14.28 0.71 34.50
CA ARG A 25 -15.21 1.64 33.85
C ARG A 25 -16.16 0.90 32.90
N GLY A 26 -17.26 1.52 32.50
CA GLY A 26 -18.27 0.87 31.64
C GLY A 26 -17.75 0.57 30.21
N PRO A 27 -18.27 -0.47 29.52
CA PRO A 27 -17.91 -0.79 28.14
C PRO A 27 -18.17 0.35 27.14
N GLU A 28 -19.07 1.28 27.46
CA GLU A 28 -19.39 2.49 26.69
C GLU A 28 -18.23 3.51 26.65
N ASP A 29 -17.36 3.51 27.66
CA ASP A 29 -16.18 4.36 27.71
C ASP A 29 -15.02 3.82 26.85
N VAL A 30 -15.10 2.54 26.47
CA VAL A 30 -14.03 1.87 25.72
C VAL A 30 -14.08 2.24 24.25
N ARG A 31 -12.97 2.83 23.77
CA ARG A 31 -12.70 3.08 22.36
C ARG A 31 -11.93 1.88 21.79
N VAL A 32 -12.15 1.56 20.52
CA VAL A 32 -11.42 0.47 19.84
C VAL A 32 -10.81 0.98 18.55
N VAL A 33 -9.49 0.87 18.42
CA VAL A 33 -8.81 1.05 17.14
C VAL A 33 -8.82 -0.28 16.38
N VAL A 34 -9.25 -0.22 15.13
CA VAL A 34 -9.15 -1.30 14.15
C VAL A 34 -7.96 -1.00 13.26
N SER A 35 -6.93 -1.83 13.29
CA SER A 35 -5.73 -1.68 12.48
C SER A 35 -5.52 -2.95 11.64
N PRO A 36 -5.90 -2.94 10.36
CA PRO A 36 -5.83 -4.12 9.51
C PRO A 36 -4.39 -4.56 9.24
N TYR A 37 -4.23 -5.83 8.88
CA TYR A 37 -3.04 -6.31 8.21
C TYR A 37 -3.09 -5.97 6.72
N ARG A 38 -1.94 -6.08 6.05
CA ARG A 38 -1.79 -5.70 4.64
C ARG A 38 -1.09 -6.76 3.82
N ILE A 39 -1.39 -6.75 2.53
CA ILE A 39 -0.64 -7.47 1.49
C ILE A 39 -0.08 -6.48 0.46
N CYS A 40 0.97 -6.91 -0.23
CA CYS A 40 1.59 -6.20 -1.35
C CYS A 40 1.61 -7.13 -2.56
N PRO A 41 0.60 -7.04 -3.46
CA PRO A 41 0.57 -7.89 -4.65
C PRO A 41 1.78 -7.67 -5.57
N LEU A 42 2.18 -6.42 -5.74
CA LEU A 42 3.32 -5.99 -6.56
C LEU A 42 4.02 -4.80 -5.90
N GLY A 43 5.33 -4.69 -6.06
CA GLY A 43 6.14 -3.61 -5.50
C GLY A 43 6.99 -4.07 -4.32
N ALA A 44 7.47 -5.32 -4.35
CA ALA A 44 8.26 -5.85 -3.25
C ALA A 44 9.65 -5.22 -3.19
N HIS A 45 10.09 -4.86 -1.98
CA HIS A 45 11.47 -4.40 -1.73
C HIS A 45 11.94 -3.19 -2.56
N ILE A 46 11.00 -2.37 -3.03
CA ILE A 46 11.32 -1.14 -3.75
C ILE A 46 10.83 0.12 -3.02
N ASP A 47 10.02 -0.03 -1.98
CA ASP A 47 9.50 1.07 -1.16
C ASP A 47 10.61 1.84 -0.43
N HIS A 48 11.56 1.12 0.19
CA HIS A 48 12.73 1.72 0.83
C HIS A 48 13.69 2.39 -0.16
N GLN A 49 13.50 2.21 -1.46
CA GLN A 49 14.23 2.90 -2.54
C GLN A 49 13.42 4.00 -3.21
N GLY A 50 12.19 4.29 -2.75
CA GLY A 50 11.30 5.29 -3.35
C GLY A 50 10.58 4.81 -4.61
N GLY A 51 10.50 3.49 -4.83
CA GLY A 51 9.76 2.89 -5.92
C GLY A 51 8.25 3.03 -5.79
N THR A 52 7.55 2.55 -6.81
CA THR A 52 6.08 2.53 -6.85
C THR A 52 5.58 1.17 -6.40
N VAL A 53 4.61 1.13 -5.49
CA VAL A 53 4.08 -0.11 -4.91
C VAL A 53 2.57 -0.21 -5.06
N SER A 54 2.06 -1.43 -4.95
CA SER A 54 0.63 -1.73 -4.85
C SER A 54 0.32 -2.44 -3.54
N ALA A 55 -0.80 -2.11 -2.92
CA ALA A 55 -1.17 -2.67 -1.63
C ALA A 55 -2.69 -2.84 -1.46
N MET A 56 -3.06 -3.73 -0.55
CA MET A 56 -4.42 -3.89 -0.04
C MET A 56 -4.34 -4.22 1.44
N THR A 57 -5.30 -3.74 2.23
CA THR A 57 -5.56 -4.31 3.55
C THR A 57 -6.38 -5.58 3.43
N ILE A 58 -6.35 -6.42 4.45
CA ILE A 58 -7.18 -7.64 4.52
C ILE A 58 -8.16 -7.55 5.69
N ASN A 59 -9.21 -8.37 5.64
CA ASN A 59 -10.24 -8.50 6.68
C ASN A 59 -9.75 -9.25 7.94
N LYS A 60 -8.51 -8.96 8.36
CA LYS A 60 -7.79 -9.48 9.52
C LYS A 60 -6.83 -8.39 9.99
N GLY A 61 -6.53 -8.34 11.28
CA GLY A 61 -5.67 -7.30 11.82
C GLY A 61 -5.60 -7.31 13.34
N ILE A 62 -5.30 -6.13 13.88
CA ILE A 62 -5.20 -5.82 15.30
C ILE A 62 -6.43 -5.02 15.74
N LEU A 63 -6.95 -5.38 16.90
CA LEU A 63 -7.88 -4.58 17.68
C LEU A 63 -7.16 -4.09 18.94
N LEU A 64 -7.18 -2.78 19.16
CA LEU A 64 -6.71 -2.16 20.40
C LEU A 64 -7.90 -1.48 21.08
N GLY A 65 -8.44 -2.13 22.09
CA GLY A 65 -9.39 -1.50 23.00
C GLY A 65 -8.64 -0.66 24.03
N PHE A 66 -9.12 0.53 24.32
CA PHE A 66 -8.48 1.40 25.31
C PHE A 66 -9.46 2.39 25.94
N ILE A 67 -9.11 2.82 27.15
CA ILE A 67 -9.65 4.00 27.82
C ILE A 67 -8.48 4.94 28.08
N PRO A 68 -8.58 6.24 27.73
CA PRO A 68 -7.60 7.24 28.12
C PRO A 68 -7.45 7.29 29.66
N SER A 69 -6.21 7.20 30.15
CA SER A 69 -5.92 7.35 31.57
C SER A 69 -6.23 8.79 32.04
N ASP A 70 -6.46 8.97 33.35
CA ASP A 70 -6.61 10.30 33.94
C ASP A 70 -5.25 10.98 34.22
N ASP A 71 -4.16 10.23 34.04
CA ASP A 71 -2.77 10.62 34.25
C ASP A 71 -1.90 10.14 33.06
N THR A 72 -0.58 10.20 33.21
CA THR A 72 0.40 9.80 32.21
C THR A 72 0.61 8.29 32.11
N GLU A 73 -0.04 7.47 32.95
CA GLU A 73 0.23 6.03 33.03
C GLU A 73 -0.35 5.26 31.84
N VAL A 74 0.49 4.44 31.23
CA VAL A 74 0.12 3.45 30.22
C VAL A 74 0.12 2.07 30.87
N ILE A 75 -1.02 1.37 30.81
CA ILE A 75 -1.15 -0.03 31.23
C ILE A 75 -1.70 -0.83 30.05
N LEU A 76 -0.94 -1.82 29.60
CA LEU A 76 -1.32 -2.64 28.45
C LEU A 76 -1.32 -4.13 28.78
N ARG A 77 -2.30 -4.85 28.25
CA ARG A 77 -2.34 -6.32 28.19
C ARG A 77 -2.47 -6.80 26.76
N SER A 78 -1.98 -8.00 26.48
CA SER A 78 -2.08 -8.62 25.16
C SER A 78 -2.86 -9.92 25.18
N GLY A 79 -3.65 -10.18 24.13
CA GLY A 79 -4.31 -11.47 23.93
C GLY A 79 -3.37 -12.61 23.55
N GLN A 80 -2.21 -12.31 22.97
CA GLN A 80 -1.26 -13.32 22.49
C GLN A 80 -0.01 -13.47 23.37
N PHE A 81 0.32 -12.45 24.16
CA PHE A 81 1.52 -12.43 24.99
C PHE A 81 1.17 -12.27 26.47
N LYS A 82 1.79 -13.09 27.31
CA LYS A 82 1.60 -13.03 28.76
C LYS A 82 2.26 -11.77 29.35
N GLY A 83 1.73 -11.36 30.50
CA GLY A 83 2.25 -10.23 31.26
C GLY A 83 1.54 -8.92 30.95
N GLU A 84 1.96 -7.88 31.66
CA GLU A 84 1.42 -6.53 31.58
C GLU A 84 2.56 -5.55 31.32
N VAL A 85 2.35 -4.59 30.43
CA VAL A 85 3.30 -3.53 30.13
C VAL A 85 2.85 -2.27 30.84
N ARG A 86 3.76 -1.67 31.63
CA ARG A 86 3.55 -0.39 32.30
C ARG A 86 4.67 0.59 31.99
N PHE A 87 4.32 1.84 31.72
CA PHE A 87 5.24 2.98 31.58
C PHE A 87 4.47 4.30 31.60
N SER A 88 5.19 5.42 31.67
CA SER A 88 4.58 6.74 31.63
C SER A 88 4.86 7.45 30.29
N VAL A 89 3.89 8.18 29.75
CA VAL A 89 4.04 8.88 28.44
C VAL A 89 4.95 10.11 28.50
N ASP A 90 5.22 10.64 29.69
CA ASP A 90 6.13 11.77 29.94
C ASP A 90 7.58 11.32 30.15
N GLU A 91 7.84 10.03 30.33
CA GLU A 91 9.19 9.47 30.29
C GLU A 91 9.76 9.60 28.88
N VAL A 92 10.98 10.13 28.79
CA VAL A 92 11.73 10.19 27.52
C VAL A 92 12.03 8.76 27.06
N GLN A 93 11.39 8.35 25.99
CA GLN A 93 11.67 7.05 25.39
C GLN A 93 12.97 7.12 24.60
N GLN A 94 13.83 6.10 24.73
CA GLN A 94 15.10 6.02 24.01
C GLN A 94 15.07 4.83 23.04
N PRO A 95 15.68 4.96 21.85
CA PRO A 95 15.84 3.85 20.91
C PRO A 95 16.44 2.61 21.58
N LYS A 96 16.04 1.42 21.15
CA LYS A 96 16.67 0.19 21.66
C LYS A 96 18.18 0.22 21.32
N PRO A 97 19.07 -0.02 22.29
CA PRO A 97 20.49 -0.09 21.99
C PRO A 97 20.75 -1.18 20.95
N ILE A 98 21.43 -0.80 19.86
CA ILE A 98 21.88 -1.73 18.82
C ILE A 98 22.86 -2.69 19.49
N ARG A 99 22.49 -3.96 19.62
CA ARG A 99 23.33 -5.01 20.20
C ARG A 99 24.66 -5.07 19.45
N LYS A 100 25.78 -4.76 20.11
CA LYS A 100 27.11 -5.11 19.60
C LYS A 100 27.30 -6.61 19.77
N LYS A 101 27.86 -7.29 18.74
CA LYS A 101 28.24 -8.70 18.85
C LYS A 101 29.22 -8.87 20.02
N GLY A 102 28.83 -9.63 21.06
CA GLY A 102 29.74 -10.10 22.09
C GLY A 102 29.60 -9.52 23.51
N GLU A 103 28.62 -8.65 23.80
CA GLU A 103 28.40 -8.17 25.18
C GLU A 103 27.50 -9.14 25.99
N PRO A 104 27.90 -9.57 27.20
CA PRO A 104 27.02 -10.32 28.11
C PRO A 104 25.90 -9.45 28.67
N HIS A 105 24.77 -10.07 28.97
CA HIS A 105 23.57 -9.43 29.47
C HIS A 105 23.75 -8.72 30.83
N ALA A 106 23.14 -7.55 30.99
CA ALA A 106 22.83 -6.99 32.32
C ALA A 106 21.43 -7.39 32.83
N THR A 107 20.64 -8.16 32.06
CA THR A 107 19.26 -8.58 32.42
C THR A 107 18.89 -9.94 31.82
N ASP A 108 19.57 -11.00 32.28
CA ASP A 108 19.29 -12.41 31.94
C ASP A 108 18.12 -13.02 32.73
N SER A 109 17.04 -12.25 32.96
CA SER A 109 15.82 -12.83 33.51
C SER A 109 14.80 -13.08 32.38
N PRO A 110 14.35 -14.33 32.16
CA PRO A 110 13.36 -14.67 31.12
C PRO A 110 12.05 -13.88 31.24
N LYS A 111 11.66 -13.50 32.48
CA LYS A 111 10.45 -12.71 32.77
C LYS A 111 10.49 -11.27 32.22
N LEU A 112 11.67 -10.66 32.10
CA LEU A 112 11.83 -9.31 31.52
C LEU A 112 11.91 -9.34 29.98
N GLN A 113 12.28 -10.47 29.37
CA GLN A 113 12.34 -10.61 27.91
C GLN A 113 10.96 -10.73 27.25
N GLU A 114 9.98 -11.39 27.89
CA GLU A 114 8.62 -11.52 27.34
C GLU A 114 7.79 -10.24 27.51
N THR A 115 7.89 -9.58 28.67
CA THR A 115 7.19 -8.31 28.96
C THR A 115 7.81 -7.10 28.24
N GLY A 116 9.13 -7.10 28.04
CA GLY A 116 9.85 -6.01 27.40
C GLY A 116 9.83 -6.03 25.86
N ASN A 117 9.32 -7.06 25.19
CA ASN A 117 9.44 -7.17 23.73
C ASN A 117 8.23 -6.66 22.93
N TRP A 118 7.00 -6.94 23.34
CA TRP A 118 5.82 -6.47 22.61
C TRP A 118 5.41 -5.03 22.98
N GLY A 119 5.71 -4.59 24.21
CA GLY A 119 5.49 -3.21 24.65
C GLY A 119 6.33 -2.15 23.90
N ASN A 120 7.33 -2.58 23.12
CA ASN A 120 8.18 -1.66 22.34
C ASN A 120 7.42 -0.90 21.26
N PHE A 121 6.34 -1.45 20.71
CA PHE A 121 5.54 -0.73 19.72
C PHE A 121 4.82 0.47 20.36
N ALA A 122 4.29 0.29 21.58
CA ALA A 122 3.67 1.39 22.33
C ALA A 122 4.70 2.45 22.74
N ARG A 123 5.86 2.03 23.27
CA ARG A 123 6.96 2.95 23.61
C ARG A 123 7.53 3.65 22.38
N GLY A 124 7.64 2.94 21.26
CA GLY A 124 8.05 3.48 19.99
C GLY A 124 7.06 4.52 19.46
N ALA A 125 5.75 4.30 19.60
CA ALA A 125 4.74 5.29 19.23
C ALA A 125 4.88 6.58 20.06
N VAL A 126 5.09 6.46 21.38
CA VAL A 126 5.39 7.61 22.24
C VAL A 126 6.69 8.30 21.81
N TYR A 127 7.76 7.54 21.52
CA TYR A 127 9.01 8.08 20.99
C TYR A 127 8.81 8.87 19.70
N ALA A 128 8.06 8.32 18.74
CA ALA A 128 7.81 8.95 17.45
C ALA A 128 7.09 10.31 17.62
N LEU A 129 6.07 10.37 18.48
CA LEU A 129 5.37 11.61 18.82
C LEU A 129 6.29 12.61 19.54
N GLN A 130 7.03 12.17 20.57
CA GLN A 130 7.99 13.00 21.32
C GLN A 130 9.09 13.57 20.42
N SER A 131 9.63 12.79 19.49
CA SER A 131 10.68 13.22 18.54
C SER A 131 10.25 14.39 17.64
N ARG A 132 8.95 14.65 17.55
CA ARG A 132 8.34 15.74 16.79
C ARG A 132 7.87 16.89 17.68
N GLY A 133 8.27 16.90 18.94
CA GLY A 133 7.92 17.93 19.92
C GLY A 133 6.51 17.78 20.50
N ILE A 134 5.85 16.64 20.31
CA ILE A 134 4.52 16.40 20.85
C ILE A 134 4.65 15.83 22.26
N SER A 135 4.23 16.61 23.26
CA SER A 135 4.14 16.16 24.65
C SER A 135 2.77 15.53 24.92
N LEU A 136 2.77 14.27 25.34
CA LEU A 136 1.58 13.56 25.78
C LEU A 136 1.34 13.82 27.27
N THR A 137 0.09 14.08 27.64
CA THR A 137 -0.32 14.35 29.03
C THR A 137 -1.16 13.22 29.60
N ARG A 138 -1.66 12.33 28.74
CA ARG A 138 -2.52 11.20 29.10
C ARG A 138 -1.99 9.90 28.52
N GLY A 139 -1.86 8.90 29.37
CA GLY A 139 -1.62 7.52 28.97
C GLY A 139 -2.91 6.80 28.57
N ILE A 140 -2.84 5.48 28.46
CA ILE A 140 -3.99 4.62 28.13
C ILE A 140 -3.99 3.35 28.98
N LYS A 141 -5.17 2.89 29.38
CA LYS A 141 -5.39 1.52 29.85
C LYS A 141 -5.98 0.73 28.69
N GLY A 142 -5.21 -0.18 28.11
CA GLY A 142 -5.59 -0.85 26.87
C GLY A 142 -5.31 -2.35 26.78
N TYR A 143 -6.08 -3.02 25.92
CA TYR A 143 -5.93 -4.42 25.57
C TYR A 143 -5.74 -4.54 24.07
N ILE A 144 -4.61 -5.12 23.66
CA ILE A 144 -4.27 -5.36 22.25
C ILE A 144 -4.43 -6.84 21.92
N CYS A 145 -5.18 -7.14 20.87
CA CYS A 145 -5.25 -8.48 20.31
C CYS A 145 -5.15 -8.43 18.80
N GLY A 146 -4.58 -9.48 18.22
CA GLY A 146 -4.49 -9.66 16.77
C GLY A 146 -5.26 -10.89 16.36
N SER A 147 -5.63 -10.97 15.09
CA SER A 147 -6.28 -12.15 14.53
C SER A 147 -5.48 -13.42 14.83
N GLU A 148 -6.18 -14.42 15.37
CA GLU A 148 -5.59 -15.66 15.89
C GLU A 148 -4.69 -16.36 14.86
N GLY A 149 -3.50 -16.79 15.31
CA GLY A 149 -2.52 -17.51 14.49
C GLY A 149 -1.79 -16.68 13.44
N LEU A 150 -2.06 -15.37 13.34
CA LEU A 150 -1.42 -14.46 12.38
C LEU A 150 -0.31 -13.60 12.99
N ASP A 151 0.03 -13.84 14.25
CA ASP A 151 1.19 -13.24 14.90
C ASP A 151 2.49 -13.56 14.14
N SER A 152 3.29 -12.54 13.84
CA SER A 152 4.59 -12.69 13.15
C SER A 152 4.53 -13.38 11.78
N SER A 153 3.38 -13.33 11.10
CA SER A 153 3.10 -14.06 9.86
C SER A 153 3.57 -13.39 8.55
N GLY A 154 4.25 -12.25 8.62
CA GLY A 154 4.69 -11.50 7.42
C GLY A 154 3.60 -10.63 6.78
N LEU A 155 2.52 -10.33 7.52
CA LEU A 155 1.42 -9.46 7.10
C LEU A 155 1.50 -8.03 7.68
N SER A 156 2.70 -7.65 8.13
CA SER A 156 2.99 -6.39 8.83
C SER A 156 2.18 -6.13 10.08
N SER A 157 2.16 -7.15 10.93
CA SER A 157 1.68 -7.05 12.30
C SER A 157 2.42 -5.99 13.13
N SER A 158 3.64 -5.60 12.76
CA SER A 158 4.42 -4.57 13.47
C SER A 158 3.92 -3.15 13.16
N ALA A 159 3.83 -2.78 11.88
CA ALA A 159 3.22 -1.53 11.45
C ALA A 159 1.75 -1.41 11.89
N ALA A 160 1.00 -2.51 11.84
CA ALA A 160 -0.39 -2.51 12.33
C ALA A 160 -0.45 -2.21 13.85
N ALA A 161 0.51 -2.71 14.64
CA ALA A 161 0.57 -2.42 16.06
C ALA A 161 1.00 -0.98 16.32
N GLY A 162 2.01 -0.48 15.61
CA GLY A 162 2.46 0.91 15.74
C GLY A 162 1.37 1.92 15.37
N VAL A 163 0.70 1.74 14.22
CA VAL A 163 -0.48 2.53 13.82
C VAL A 163 -1.60 2.45 14.87
N ALA A 164 -1.88 1.27 15.43
CA ALA A 164 -2.91 1.14 16.45
C ALA A 164 -2.60 1.99 17.70
N TYR A 165 -1.35 1.96 18.17
CA TYR A 165 -0.92 2.78 19.31
C TYR A 165 -0.90 4.27 19.00
N LEU A 166 -0.43 4.68 17.81
CA LEU A 166 -0.46 6.08 17.38
C LEU A 166 -1.89 6.65 17.45
N LEU A 167 -2.85 5.98 16.78
CA LEU A 167 -4.26 6.40 16.78
C LEU A 167 -4.86 6.42 18.19
N ALA A 168 -4.49 5.47 19.06
CA ALA A 168 -4.96 5.45 20.45
C ALA A 168 -4.39 6.61 21.28
N PHE A 169 -3.09 6.90 21.17
CA PHE A 169 -2.47 8.02 21.89
C PHE A 169 -2.95 9.38 21.38
N GLU A 170 -3.12 9.53 20.06
CA GLU A 170 -3.73 10.70 19.44
C GLU A 170 -5.12 10.95 20.01
N THR A 171 -5.95 9.90 20.01
CA THR A 171 -7.31 9.95 20.53
C THR A 171 -7.37 10.24 22.03
N ALA A 172 -6.45 9.69 22.82
CA ALA A 172 -6.40 9.90 24.27
C ALA A 172 -6.00 11.35 24.64
N ASN A 173 -5.17 11.97 23.79
CA ASN A 173 -4.61 13.31 23.99
C ASN A 173 -5.29 14.37 23.11
N ASN A 174 -6.39 14.03 22.43
CA ASN A 174 -7.12 14.93 21.51
C ASN A 174 -6.24 15.55 20.42
N LEU A 175 -5.29 14.78 19.89
CA LEU A 175 -4.43 15.19 18.79
C LEU A 175 -5.12 14.91 17.46
N THR A 176 -4.91 15.79 16.48
CA THR A 176 -5.36 15.58 15.10
C THR A 176 -4.12 15.43 14.22
N MET A 177 -3.89 14.23 13.72
CA MET A 177 -2.79 13.91 12.81
C MET A 177 -3.32 13.49 11.45
N THR A 178 -2.63 13.87 10.40
CA THR A 178 -2.92 13.41 9.05
C THR A 178 -2.43 11.98 8.86
N PRO A 179 -3.02 11.19 7.93
CA PRO A 179 -2.49 9.89 7.57
C PRO A 179 -1.02 9.93 7.15
N THR A 180 -0.59 10.99 6.47
CA THR A 180 0.81 11.18 6.04
C THR A 180 1.76 11.38 7.23
N GLU A 181 1.34 12.07 8.28
CA GLU A 181 2.13 12.19 9.52
C GLU A 181 2.24 10.83 10.22
N ASN A 182 1.13 10.09 10.32
CA ASN A 182 1.12 8.76 10.95
C ASN A 182 1.96 7.74 10.17
N ILE A 183 2.02 7.85 8.83
CA ILE A 183 2.95 7.07 8.00
C ILE A 183 4.41 7.32 8.39
N GLU A 184 4.76 8.57 8.66
CA GLU A 184 6.13 8.91 9.08
C GLU A 184 6.40 8.52 10.53
N TYR A 185 5.43 8.69 11.42
CA TYR A 185 5.59 8.29 12.82
C TYR A 185 5.80 6.78 12.94
N ASP A 186 5.00 5.97 12.26
CA ASP A 186 5.19 4.52 12.26
C ASP A 186 6.53 4.11 11.61
N ARG A 187 6.97 4.85 10.57
CA ARG A 187 8.34 4.66 10.02
C ARG A 187 9.41 4.91 11.08
N LEU A 188 9.27 5.94 11.93
CA LEU A 188 10.22 6.24 13.01
C LEU A 188 10.22 5.13 14.07
N ILE A 189 9.06 4.55 14.40
CA ILE A 189 8.95 3.38 15.28
C ILE A 189 9.85 2.25 14.75
N GLU A 190 9.70 1.90 13.47
CA GLU A 190 10.45 0.80 12.88
C GLU A 190 11.94 1.14 12.69
N ASN A 191 12.26 2.30 12.11
CA ASN A 191 13.62 2.64 11.68
C ASN A 191 14.55 3.07 12.80
N GLU A 192 14.03 3.87 13.73
CA GLU A 192 14.82 4.52 14.78
C GLU A 192 14.66 3.77 16.10
N TYR A 193 13.42 3.46 16.50
CA TYR A 193 13.19 2.79 17.79
C TYR A 193 13.51 1.29 17.75
N LEU A 194 13.09 0.58 16.70
CA LEU A 194 13.29 -0.88 16.54
C LEU A 194 14.51 -1.27 15.69
N GLY A 195 15.02 -0.35 14.87
CA GLY A 195 16.23 -0.54 14.06
C GLY A 195 16.04 -1.28 12.71
N LEU A 196 14.80 -1.43 12.23
CA LEU A 196 14.48 -2.03 10.93
C LEU A 196 14.41 -0.95 9.84
N LYS A 197 15.28 -1.00 8.83
CA LYS A 197 15.36 0.03 7.78
C LYS A 197 14.35 -0.18 6.64
N ASN A 198 13.07 -0.35 6.98
CA ASN A 198 11.97 -0.50 6.02
C ASN A 198 11.57 0.85 5.39
N GLY A 199 10.81 0.79 4.29
CA GLY A 199 10.23 1.96 3.64
C GLY A 199 8.87 2.33 4.23
N ILE A 200 7.98 2.87 3.39
CA ILE A 200 6.66 3.37 3.83
C ILE A 200 5.48 2.48 3.43
N LEU A 201 5.72 1.37 2.72
CA LEU A 201 4.65 0.54 2.16
C LEU A 201 3.63 0.08 3.20
N ASP A 202 4.11 -0.42 4.34
CA ASP A 202 3.27 -1.14 5.29
C ASP A 202 2.24 -0.24 5.96
N GLN A 203 2.71 0.81 6.62
CA GLN A 203 1.87 1.78 7.30
C GLN A 203 1.01 2.59 6.32
N SER A 204 1.50 2.83 5.10
CA SER A 204 0.70 3.50 4.07
C SER A 204 -0.44 2.62 3.58
N ALA A 205 -0.19 1.33 3.39
CA ALA A 205 -1.25 0.38 3.06
C ALA A 205 -2.32 0.36 4.16
N ILE A 206 -1.90 0.31 5.42
CA ILE A 206 -2.78 0.24 6.59
C ILE A 206 -3.65 1.50 6.72
N LEU A 207 -3.08 2.69 6.48
CA LEU A 207 -3.77 3.97 6.66
C LEU A 207 -4.54 4.44 5.42
N LEU A 208 -4.15 4.05 4.20
CA LEU A 208 -4.67 4.64 2.96
C LEU A 208 -5.47 3.67 2.07
N SER A 209 -5.52 2.37 2.40
CA SER A 209 -6.28 1.41 1.58
C SER A 209 -7.78 1.47 1.86
N SER A 210 -8.58 1.09 0.88
CA SER A 210 -10.04 0.99 1.02
C SER A 210 -10.54 -0.27 0.36
N HIS A 211 -11.59 -0.85 0.94
CA HIS A 211 -12.22 -2.06 0.44
C HIS A 211 -12.65 -1.91 -1.03
N GLY A 212 -12.30 -2.90 -1.85
CA GLY A 212 -12.65 -2.91 -3.28
C GLY A 212 -11.68 -2.16 -4.21
N PHE A 213 -10.62 -1.56 -3.66
CA PHE A 213 -9.58 -0.85 -4.41
C PHE A 213 -8.21 -1.52 -4.28
N LEU A 214 -7.37 -1.34 -5.30
CA LEU A 214 -5.93 -1.57 -5.22
C LEU A 214 -5.24 -0.22 -4.95
N THR A 215 -4.58 -0.10 -3.81
CA THR A 215 -3.84 1.11 -3.45
C THR A 215 -2.57 1.17 -4.25
N HIS A 216 -2.39 2.23 -5.04
CA HIS A 216 -1.15 2.58 -5.72
C HIS A 216 -0.44 3.67 -4.92
N MET A 217 0.84 3.49 -4.62
CA MET A 217 1.64 4.47 -3.91
C MET A 217 3.01 4.68 -4.57
N ASN A 218 3.40 5.93 -4.75
CA ASN A 218 4.76 6.31 -5.07
C ASN A 218 5.52 6.61 -3.77
N CYS A 219 6.49 5.78 -3.40
CA CYS A 219 7.18 5.93 -2.11
C CYS A 219 8.20 7.08 -2.08
N LYS A 220 8.58 7.63 -3.24
CA LYS A 220 9.44 8.83 -3.31
C LYS A 220 8.65 10.10 -3.01
N THR A 221 7.48 10.26 -3.63
CA THR A 221 6.66 11.48 -3.50
C THR A 221 5.57 11.38 -2.44
N LYS A 222 5.31 10.17 -1.93
CA LYS A 222 4.21 9.82 -1.03
C LYS A 222 2.81 9.98 -1.64
N ALA A 223 2.73 10.27 -2.94
CA ALA A 223 1.46 10.33 -3.64
C ALA A 223 0.80 8.95 -3.70
N HIS A 224 -0.51 8.89 -3.45
CA HIS A 224 -1.28 7.66 -3.50
C HIS A 224 -2.54 7.80 -4.35
N LYS A 225 -3.05 6.68 -4.88
CA LYS A 225 -4.30 6.59 -5.64
C LYS A 225 -4.99 5.27 -5.33
N LEU A 226 -6.31 5.29 -5.24
CA LEU A 226 -7.13 4.08 -5.16
C LEU A 226 -7.56 3.68 -6.58
N ILE A 227 -7.11 2.51 -7.03
CA ILE A 227 -7.47 1.99 -8.34
C ILE A 227 -8.70 1.08 -8.16
N PRO A 228 -9.89 1.47 -8.68
CA PRO A 228 -11.10 0.70 -8.48
C PRO A 228 -11.00 -0.66 -9.15
N SER A 229 -11.73 -1.63 -8.61
CA SER A 229 -12.03 -2.83 -9.36
C SER A 229 -12.94 -2.50 -10.57
N PRO A 230 -12.89 -3.28 -11.67
CA PRO A 230 -13.54 -2.97 -12.95
C PRO A 230 -15.07 -2.87 -12.94
N LYS A 231 -15.73 -3.16 -11.81
CA LYS A 231 -17.19 -3.24 -11.71
C LYS A 231 -17.77 -2.49 -10.51
N LEU A 232 -17.25 -1.29 -10.20
CA LEU A 232 -17.92 -0.41 -9.22
C LEU A 232 -19.23 0.21 -9.77
N ASN A 233 -19.47 0.17 -11.10
CA ASN A 233 -20.50 0.98 -11.77
C ASN A 233 -21.67 0.20 -12.43
N SER A 234 -21.89 -1.08 -12.12
CA SER A 234 -23.11 -1.79 -12.56
C SER A 234 -23.47 -2.88 -11.55
N GLU A 235 -24.76 -3.03 -11.27
CA GLU A 235 -25.35 -3.92 -10.26
C GLU A 235 -24.50 -5.17 -9.88
N GLN A 236 -24.05 -5.15 -8.62
CA GLN A 236 -23.72 -6.26 -7.72
C GLN A 236 -22.67 -7.32 -8.14
N SER A 237 -21.53 -7.28 -7.44
CA SER A 237 -20.85 -8.43 -6.80
C SER A 237 -19.94 -9.39 -7.60
N ASP A 238 -19.95 -9.43 -8.93
CA ASP A 238 -19.26 -10.53 -9.64
C ASP A 238 -17.72 -10.48 -9.64
N PHE A 239 -17.11 -9.29 -9.63
CA PHE A 239 -15.64 -9.21 -9.66
C PHE A 239 -15.01 -9.63 -8.32
N GLN A 240 -15.61 -9.26 -7.20
CA GLN A 240 -15.15 -9.71 -5.88
C GLN A 240 -15.51 -11.18 -5.61
N LYS A 241 -16.47 -11.74 -6.36
CA LYS A 241 -16.70 -13.18 -6.48
C LYS A 241 -15.74 -13.87 -7.46
N SER A 242 -14.94 -13.17 -8.25
CA SER A 242 -14.02 -13.81 -9.20
C SER A 242 -12.65 -14.16 -8.61
N TYR A 243 -12.32 -13.63 -7.42
CA TYR A 243 -11.11 -14.01 -6.71
C TYR A 243 -11.26 -14.00 -5.19
N LYS A 244 -10.35 -14.71 -4.53
CA LYS A 244 -10.06 -14.62 -3.10
C LYS A 244 -8.56 -14.40 -2.89
N ILE A 245 -8.19 -13.90 -1.71
CA ILE A 245 -6.79 -13.80 -1.28
C ILE A 245 -6.51 -15.05 -0.46
N LEU A 246 -5.54 -15.85 -0.89
CA LEU A 246 -5.06 -17.02 -0.15
C LEU A 246 -3.72 -16.69 0.49
N LEU A 247 -3.60 -16.88 1.80
CA LEU A 247 -2.35 -16.73 2.55
C LEU A 247 -1.86 -18.10 3.01
N ALA A 248 -0.64 -18.49 2.65
CA ALA A 248 -0.04 -19.78 3.01
C ALA A 248 1.18 -19.58 3.91
N PHE A 249 1.17 -20.17 5.10
CA PHE A 249 2.13 -19.88 6.16
C PHE A 249 3.27 -20.90 6.18
N SER A 250 4.50 -20.39 6.30
CA SER A 250 5.69 -21.24 6.40
C SER A 250 5.85 -21.93 7.75
N GLY A 251 5.17 -21.46 8.80
CA GLY A 251 5.41 -21.89 10.20
C GLY A 251 6.64 -21.25 10.85
N LEU A 252 7.45 -20.48 10.11
CA LEU A 252 8.61 -19.77 10.66
C LEU A 252 8.21 -18.47 11.36
N LYS A 253 8.51 -18.36 12.67
CA LYS A 253 8.14 -17.21 13.54
C LYS A 253 9.29 -16.30 13.99
N ASN A 254 10.54 -16.57 13.62
CA ASN A 254 11.71 -15.82 14.11
C ASN A 254 11.65 -14.31 13.80
N ALA A 255 12.21 -13.45 14.67
CA ALA A 255 12.25 -11.99 14.50
C ALA A 255 13.10 -11.54 13.28
N LEU A 256 12.56 -10.66 12.41
CA LEU A 256 13.30 -10.09 11.26
C LEU A 256 14.50 -9.25 11.68
N THR A 257 14.41 -8.54 12.81
CA THR A 257 15.50 -7.72 13.38
C THR A 257 16.76 -8.54 13.70
N ASN A 258 16.62 -9.87 13.83
CA ASN A 258 17.72 -10.78 14.13
C ASN A 258 18.33 -11.41 12.87
N SER A 259 17.78 -11.14 11.68
CA SER A 259 18.22 -11.71 10.41
C SER A 259 18.98 -10.64 9.59
N PRO A 260 20.28 -10.81 9.32
CA PRO A 260 21.11 -9.77 8.67
C PRO A 260 20.74 -9.49 7.20
N GLY A 261 19.85 -10.28 6.60
CA GLY A 261 19.55 -10.21 5.17
C GLY A 261 18.85 -8.92 4.72
N TYR A 262 17.85 -8.42 5.44
CA TYR A 262 17.04 -7.29 4.95
C TYR A 262 17.85 -5.99 4.86
N ASN A 263 18.47 -5.55 5.96
CA ASN A 263 19.24 -4.31 5.97
C ASN A 263 20.46 -4.38 5.02
N LEU A 264 21.06 -5.56 4.82
CA LEU A 264 22.10 -5.75 3.81
C LEU A 264 21.59 -5.44 2.39
N ARG A 265 20.39 -5.90 2.05
CA ARG A 265 19.79 -5.61 0.73
C ARG A 265 19.54 -4.11 0.52
N VAL A 266 19.14 -3.40 1.57
CA VAL A 266 19.00 -1.93 1.53
C VAL A 266 20.34 -1.26 1.20
N VAL A 267 21.42 -1.69 1.84
CA VAL A 267 22.78 -1.19 1.58
C VAL A 267 23.23 -1.48 0.15
N GLU A 268 23.04 -2.72 -0.33
CA GLU A 268 23.37 -3.09 -1.72
C GLU A 268 22.62 -2.21 -2.74
N CYS A 269 21.35 -1.87 -2.49
CA CYS A 269 20.62 -0.95 -3.37
C CYS A 269 21.20 0.47 -3.37
N HIS A 270 21.61 0.98 -2.20
CA HIS A 270 22.24 2.31 -2.12
C HIS A 270 23.60 2.33 -2.84
N GLU A 271 24.39 1.28 -2.69
CA GLU A 271 25.67 1.14 -3.38
C GLU A 271 25.49 1.11 -4.90
N ALA A 272 24.55 0.30 -5.39
CA ALA A 272 24.20 0.26 -6.80
C ALA A 272 23.76 1.64 -7.32
N ALA A 273 22.92 2.35 -6.58
CA ALA A 273 22.48 3.69 -6.94
C ALA A 273 23.64 4.69 -6.99
N GLY A 274 24.54 4.67 -6.01
CA GLY A 274 25.71 5.54 -5.97
C GLY A 274 26.62 5.38 -7.19
N ILE A 275 26.88 4.14 -7.61
CA ILE A 275 27.68 3.84 -8.80
C ILE A 275 27.00 4.39 -10.07
N LEU A 276 25.70 4.13 -10.25
CA LEU A 276 24.95 4.58 -11.42
C LEU A 276 24.81 6.11 -11.49
N LEU A 277 24.60 6.77 -10.35
CA LEU A 277 24.53 8.22 -10.26
C LEU A 277 25.87 8.86 -10.59
N ASN A 278 26.96 8.33 -10.06
CA ASN A 278 28.31 8.81 -10.38
C ASN A 278 28.62 8.66 -11.88
N ALA A 279 28.32 7.51 -12.46
CA ALA A 279 28.53 7.25 -13.89
C ALA A 279 27.72 8.18 -14.82
N SER A 280 26.56 8.64 -14.36
CA SER A 280 25.68 9.57 -15.11
C SER A 280 25.90 11.05 -14.77
N GLY A 281 26.90 11.39 -13.95
CA GLY A 281 27.19 12.77 -13.55
C GLY A 281 26.21 13.39 -12.55
N ASN A 282 25.45 12.55 -11.83
CA ASN A 282 24.44 12.93 -10.83
C ASN A 282 24.85 12.52 -9.40
N ASP A 283 26.15 12.49 -9.09
CA ASP A 283 26.75 12.08 -7.82
C ASP A 283 26.29 12.89 -6.60
N LYS A 284 25.72 14.07 -6.81
CA LYS A 284 25.14 14.93 -5.76
C LYS A 284 23.77 14.46 -5.25
N LEU A 285 23.06 13.60 -5.99
CA LEU A 285 21.76 13.09 -5.56
C LEU A 285 21.92 12.03 -4.47
N GLU A 286 20.93 11.92 -3.59
CA GLU A 286 20.91 10.85 -2.58
C GLU A 286 21.00 9.47 -3.28
N PRO A 287 21.87 8.56 -2.82
CA PRO A 287 22.11 7.27 -3.47
C PRO A 287 20.94 6.31 -3.26
N ARG A 288 19.85 6.55 -3.99
CA ARG A 288 18.66 5.70 -4.07
C ARG A 288 18.32 5.41 -5.51
N LEU A 289 17.85 4.19 -5.78
CA LEU A 289 17.54 3.77 -7.15
C LEU A 289 16.40 4.60 -7.80
N CYS A 290 15.52 5.25 -7.02
CA CYS A 290 14.54 6.19 -7.58
C CYS A 290 15.10 7.53 -8.07
N ASN A 291 16.37 7.82 -7.80
CA ASN A 291 17.07 8.99 -8.34
C ASN A 291 17.87 8.66 -9.61
N VAL A 292 17.99 7.38 -9.96
CA VAL A 292 18.61 6.94 -11.21
C VAL A 292 17.55 6.90 -12.30
N ASP A 293 17.80 7.63 -13.39
CA ASP A 293 16.94 7.57 -14.58
C ASP A 293 17.00 6.18 -15.24
N PRO A 294 15.88 5.61 -15.74
CA PRO A 294 15.90 4.31 -16.43
C PRO A 294 16.90 4.23 -17.60
N GLU A 295 17.11 5.32 -18.36
CA GLU A 295 18.08 5.36 -19.47
C GLU A 295 19.52 5.34 -18.94
N ALA A 296 19.79 6.05 -17.83
CA ALA A 296 21.08 5.99 -17.15
C ALA A 296 21.35 4.59 -16.59
N TYR A 297 20.33 3.92 -16.05
CA TYR A 297 20.44 2.52 -15.63
C TYR A 297 20.80 1.62 -16.82
N GLU A 298 20.06 1.68 -17.92
CA GLU A 298 20.34 0.84 -19.10
C GLU A 298 21.74 1.07 -19.67
N THR A 299 22.21 2.32 -19.67
CA THR A 299 23.53 2.70 -20.16
C THR A 299 24.65 2.20 -19.25
N HIS A 300 24.46 2.28 -17.93
CA HIS A 300 25.54 2.07 -16.95
C HIS A 300 25.42 0.79 -16.13
N LYS A 301 24.37 -0.02 -16.29
CA LYS A 301 24.17 -1.26 -15.50
C LYS A 301 25.31 -2.27 -15.64
N GLY A 302 26.08 -2.22 -16.73
CA GLY A 302 27.28 -3.04 -16.92
C GLY A 302 28.45 -2.71 -15.99
N LEU A 303 28.40 -1.59 -15.27
CA LEU A 303 29.39 -1.20 -14.25
C LEU A 303 29.14 -1.87 -12.89
N LEU A 304 27.96 -2.43 -12.68
CA LEU A 304 27.59 -3.02 -11.39
C LEU A 304 28.15 -4.43 -11.26
N GLU A 305 28.78 -4.70 -10.12
CA GLU A 305 29.14 -6.06 -9.72
C GLU A 305 27.89 -6.97 -9.65
N PRO A 306 28.02 -8.30 -9.82
CA PRO A 306 26.89 -9.20 -10.03
C PRO A 306 25.77 -9.11 -8.97
N SER A 307 26.10 -8.95 -7.69
CA SER A 307 25.10 -8.81 -6.62
C SER A 307 24.31 -7.50 -6.75
N LEU A 308 25.00 -6.39 -6.98
CA LEU A 308 24.42 -5.06 -7.14
C LEU A 308 23.56 -4.97 -8.41
N ALA A 309 24.04 -5.56 -9.51
CA ALA A 309 23.33 -5.64 -10.77
C ALA A 309 21.97 -6.32 -10.60
N LYS A 310 21.92 -7.42 -9.84
CA LYS A 310 20.67 -8.11 -9.50
C LYS A 310 19.72 -7.24 -8.66
N ARG A 311 20.21 -6.45 -7.69
CA ARG A 311 19.35 -5.54 -6.91
C ARG A 311 18.75 -4.43 -7.75
N ALA A 312 19.57 -3.82 -8.61
CA ALA A 312 19.11 -2.80 -9.54
C ALA A 312 18.09 -3.37 -10.53
N GLU A 313 18.37 -4.54 -11.12
CA GLU A 313 17.45 -5.24 -12.02
C GLU A 313 16.11 -5.56 -11.33
N HIS A 314 16.14 -6.00 -10.06
CA HIS A 314 14.90 -6.17 -9.29
C HIS A 314 14.12 -4.86 -9.21
N TYR A 315 14.77 -3.76 -8.84
CA TYR A 315 14.12 -2.47 -8.67
C TYR A 315 13.43 -1.96 -9.94
N PHE A 316 14.15 -1.90 -11.06
CA PHE A 316 13.61 -1.35 -12.31
C PHE A 316 12.54 -2.27 -12.92
N SER A 317 12.77 -3.59 -12.89
CA SER A 317 11.80 -4.55 -13.40
C SER A 317 10.55 -4.62 -12.51
N GLU A 318 10.66 -4.45 -11.19
CA GLU A 318 9.53 -4.45 -10.27
C GLU A 318 8.66 -3.20 -10.43
N ASN A 319 9.26 -2.01 -10.59
CA ASN A 319 8.51 -0.79 -10.92
C ASN A 319 7.69 -0.98 -12.21
N THR A 320 8.30 -1.58 -13.23
CA THR A 320 7.61 -1.91 -14.49
C THR A 320 6.46 -2.89 -14.26
N ARG A 321 6.67 -3.93 -13.45
CA ARG A 321 5.62 -4.90 -13.10
C ARG A 321 4.46 -4.25 -12.36
N VAL A 322 4.73 -3.35 -11.43
CA VAL A 322 3.69 -2.60 -10.70
C VAL A 322 2.81 -1.83 -11.67
N MET A 323 3.40 -1.02 -12.57
CA MET A 323 2.63 -0.24 -13.53
C MET A 323 1.75 -1.12 -14.45
N LYS A 324 2.29 -2.23 -14.94
CA LYS A 324 1.51 -3.23 -15.71
C LYS A 324 0.40 -3.88 -14.87
N GLY A 325 0.68 -4.14 -13.60
CA GLY A 325 -0.26 -4.74 -12.67
C GLY A 325 -1.44 -3.83 -12.35
N LEU A 326 -1.20 -2.53 -12.17
CA LEU A 326 -2.27 -1.54 -12.01
C LEU A 326 -3.21 -1.53 -13.22
N GLN A 327 -2.66 -1.69 -14.43
CA GLN A 327 -3.46 -1.77 -15.67
C GLN A 327 -4.25 -3.09 -15.76
N ALA A 328 -3.61 -4.22 -15.41
CA ALA A 328 -4.27 -5.52 -15.37
C ALA A 328 -5.42 -5.52 -14.34
N TRP A 329 -5.20 -4.92 -13.16
CA TRP A 329 -6.22 -4.74 -12.13
C TRP A 329 -7.39 -3.87 -12.63
N ALA A 330 -7.10 -2.67 -13.14
CA ALA A 330 -8.12 -1.73 -13.61
C ALA A 330 -8.98 -2.29 -14.77
N SER A 331 -8.41 -3.15 -15.61
CA SER A 331 -9.11 -3.82 -16.72
C SER A 331 -9.78 -5.14 -16.33
N GLY A 332 -9.54 -5.64 -15.11
CA GLY A 332 -10.13 -6.90 -14.62
C GLY A 332 -9.45 -8.15 -15.11
N ASN A 333 -8.26 -8.01 -15.69
CA ASN A 333 -7.46 -9.12 -16.18
C ASN A 333 -6.70 -9.78 -15.01
N LEU A 334 -7.43 -10.51 -14.17
CA LEU A 334 -6.87 -11.21 -13.02
C LEU A 334 -5.80 -12.25 -13.39
N LYS A 335 -5.90 -12.86 -14.58
CA LYS A 335 -4.89 -13.78 -15.10
C LYS A 335 -3.56 -13.07 -15.33
N GLU A 336 -3.58 -11.91 -15.98
CA GLU A 336 -2.36 -11.12 -16.19
C GLU A 336 -1.83 -10.54 -14.89
N PHE A 337 -2.71 -10.05 -14.02
CA PHE A 337 -2.33 -9.57 -12.69
C PHE A 337 -1.63 -10.67 -11.90
N GLY A 338 -2.19 -11.88 -11.86
CA GLY A 338 -1.58 -13.05 -11.24
C GLY A 338 -0.23 -13.43 -11.84
N LYS A 339 -0.08 -13.46 -13.16
CA LYS A 339 1.22 -13.69 -13.81
C LYS A 339 2.29 -12.69 -13.37
N LEU A 340 1.92 -11.41 -13.26
CA LEU A 340 2.83 -10.36 -12.79
C LEU A 340 3.20 -10.55 -11.31
N ILE A 341 2.25 -10.97 -10.47
CA ILE A 341 2.50 -11.33 -9.05
C ILE A 341 3.54 -12.46 -8.99
N SER A 342 3.36 -13.53 -9.77
CA SER A 342 4.31 -14.64 -9.83
C SER A 342 5.68 -14.20 -10.35
N ALA A 343 5.73 -13.37 -11.39
CA ALA A 343 7.00 -12.83 -11.90
C ALA A 343 7.72 -11.95 -10.86
N SER A 344 6.96 -11.19 -10.06
CA SER A 344 7.47 -10.43 -8.92
C SER A 344 8.04 -11.36 -7.83
N GLY A 345 7.34 -12.45 -7.50
CA GLY A 345 7.84 -13.50 -6.60
C GLY A 345 9.14 -14.15 -7.08
N LEU A 346 9.22 -14.51 -8.36
CA LEU A 346 10.43 -15.05 -8.97
C LEU A 346 11.59 -14.06 -8.93
N SER A 347 11.33 -12.78 -9.21
CA SER A 347 12.35 -11.73 -9.11
C SER A 347 12.83 -11.52 -7.67
N SER A 348 11.95 -11.61 -6.68
CA SER A 348 12.34 -11.60 -5.26
C SER A 348 13.32 -12.75 -4.93
N ILE A 349 13.11 -13.94 -5.52
CA ILE A 349 14.00 -15.10 -5.33
C ILE A 349 15.34 -14.94 -6.08
N GLN A 350 15.30 -14.57 -7.36
CA GLN A 350 16.47 -14.62 -8.24
C GLN A 350 17.30 -13.33 -8.24
N ASN A 351 16.63 -12.18 -8.27
CA ASN A 351 17.25 -10.86 -8.40
C ASN A 351 17.41 -10.18 -7.03
N TYR A 352 16.41 -10.28 -6.15
CA TYR A 352 16.55 -9.74 -4.80
C TYR A 352 17.20 -10.72 -3.82
N GLU A 353 17.30 -12.00 -4.19
CA GLU A 353 17.91 -13.07 -3.38
C GLU A 353 17.37 -13.06 -1.94
N CYS A 354 16.04 -12.98 -1.82
CA CYS A 354 15.30 -13.25 -0.59
C CYS A 354 14.48 -14.56 -0.73
N GLY A 355 13.85 -15.01 0.35
CA GLY A 355 13.21 -16.32 0.42
C GLY A 355 14.06 -17.33 1.18
N CYS A 356 13.55 -17.80 2.31
CA CYS A 356 14.03 -19.04 2.92
C CYS A 356 13.44 -20.26 2.20
N GLU A 357 14.08 -21.41 2.35
CA GLU A 357 13.68 -22.66 1.67
C GLU A 357 12.18 -22.99 1.84
N PRO A 358 11.58 -22.92 3.05
CA PRO A 358 10.16 -23.25 3.21
C PRO A 358 9.22 -22.29 2.46
N LEU A 359 9.60 -21.00 2.34
CA LEU A 359 8.82 -20.04 1.56
C LEU A 359 8.92 -20.31 0.05
N LYS A 360 10.12 -20.64 -0.45
CA LYS A 360 10.31 -21.00 -1.87
C LYS A 360 9.47 -22.22 -2.24
N GLN A 361 9.47 -23.24 -1.39
CA GLN A 361 8.63 -24.42 -1.58
C GLN A 361 7.13 -24.08 -1.55
N LEU A 362 6.67 -23.25 -0.61
CA LEU A 362 5.29 -22.76 -0.59
C LEU A 362 4.90 -22.00 -1.85
N TYR A 363 5.79 -21.13 -2.34
CA TYR A 363 5.59 -20.41 -3.58
C TYR A 363 5.42 -21.38 -4.76
N GLU A 364 6.30 -22.38 -4.90
CA GLU A 364 6.19 -23.38 -5.96
C GLU A 364 4.92 -24.24 -5.86
N ILE A 365 4.50 -24.59 -4.64
CA ILE A 365 3.24 -25.30 -4.38
C ILE A 365 2.05 -24.45 -4.81
N LEU A 366 2.02 -23.17 -4.41
CA LEU A 366 0.94 -22.25 -4.77
C LEU A 366 0.79 -22.07 -6.27
N LEU A 367 1.90 -21.99 -7.02
CA LEU A 367 1.85 -21.89 -8.48
C LEU A 367 1.22 -23.12 -9.16
N LYS A 368 1.20 -24.27 -8.50
CA LYS A 368 0.60 -25.51 -8.99
C LYS A 368 -0.84 -25.71 -8.48
N ALA A 369 -1.28 -24.92 -7.51
CA ALA A 369 -2.56 -25.11 -6.86
C ALA A 369 -3.74 -24.74 -7.80
N PRO A 370 -4.86 -25.48 -7.74
CA PRO A 370 -6.04 -25.22 -8.56
C PRO A 370 -6.53 -23.78 -8.45
N GLY A 371 -6.83 -23.15 -9.59
CA GLY A 371 -7.41 -21.80 -9.63
C GLY A 371 -6.49 -20.65 -9.21
N VAL A 372 -5.23 -20.90 -8.83
CA VAL A 372 -4.31 -19.81 -8.48
C VAL A 372 -3.94 -19.03 -9.75
N TYR A 373 -4.26 -17.74 -9.76
CA TYR A 373 -3.84 -16.80 -10.81
C TYR A 373 -2.36 -16.47 -10.69
N GLY A 374 -1.86 -16.35 -9.46
CA GLY A 374 -0.45 -16.13 -9.17
C GLY A 374 -0.17 -15.94 -7.69
N ALA A 375 1.10 -16.06 -7.31
CA ALA A 375 1.54 -16.07 -5.93
C ALA A 375 2.89 -15.39 -5.75
N ARG A 376 3.20 -14.90 -4.55
CA ARG A 376 4.53 -14.41 -4.16
C ARG A 376 4.71 -14.42 -2.65
N PHE A 377 5.90 -14.10 -2.15
CA PHE A 377 6.11 -13.86 -0.73
C PHE A 377 5.38 -12.60 -0.25
N SER A 378 4.82 -12.66 0.96
CA SER A 378 4.37 -11.47 1.68
C SER A 378 5.46 -10.95 2.61
N GLY A 379 5.65 -9.63 2.64
CA GLY A 379 6.67 -8.98 3.46
C GLY A 379 8.10 -9.26 2.99
N ALA A 380 9.05 -9.24 3.93
CA ALA A 380 10.48 -9.25 3.65
C ALA A 380 11.06 -10.57 3.08
N GLY A 381 10.27 -11.64 3.00
CA GLY A 381 10.71 -12.92 2.40
C GLY A 381 11.66 -13.78 3.24
N PHE A 382 11.97 -13.42 4.49
CA PHE A 382 12.84 -14.24 5.37
C PHE A 382 12.05 -15.09 6.40
N ARG A 383 10.73 -14.88 6.48
CA ARG A 383 9.76 -15.58 7.34
C ARG A 383 8.34 -15.33 6.82
N GLY A 384 7.34 -15.92 7.48
CA GLY A 384 5.95 -15.50 7.32
C GLY A 384 5.20 -16.35 6.30
N CYS A 385 4.53 -15.71 5.36
CA CYS A 385 3.63 -16.36 4.41
C CYS A 385 3.90 -15.98 2.95
N CYS A 386 3.39 -16.81 2.05
CA CYS A 386 3.13 -16.46 0.67
C CYS A 386 1.68 -15.97 0.55
N LEU A 387 1.45 -15.00 -0.34
CA LEU A 387 0.12 -14.58 -0.77
C LEU A 387 -0.15 -15.12 -2.17
N ALA A 388 -1.40 -15.45 -2.46
CA ALA A 388 -1.87 -15.80 -3.79
C ALA A 388 -3.25 -15.19 -4.07
N PHE A 389 -3.49 -14.86 -5.33
CA PHE A 389 -4.82 -14.56 -5.83
C PHE A 389 -5.35 -15.84 -6.48
N VAL A 390 -6.52 -16.30 -6.03
CA VAL A 390 -7.13 -17.57 -6.46
C VAL A 390 -8.55 -17.34 -6.94
N ASP A 391 -9.00 -18.07 -7.95
CA ASP A 391 -10.41 -18.14 -8.33
C ASP A 391 -11.27 -18.47 -7.10
N ALA A 392 -12.29 -17.67 -6.83
CA ALA A 392 -13.11 -17.85 -5.63
C ALA A 392 -13.80 -19.21 -5.59
N ASN A 393 -14.13 -19.80 -6.74
CA ASN A 393 -14.78 -21.11 -6.82
C ASN A 393 -13.84 -22.27 -6.49
N LEU A 394 -12.53 -22.06 -6.63
CA LEU A 394 -11.49 -23.05 -6.38
C LEU A 394 -10.69 -22.77 -5.10
N ALA A 395 -11.06 -21.74 -4.34
CA ALA A 395 -10.30 -21.27 -3.19
C ALA A 395 -10.11 -22.33 -2.09
N GLU A 396 -11.17 -23.06 -1.73
CA GLU A 396 -11.08 -24.13 -0.71
C GLU A 396 -10.31 -25.36 -1.21
N GLU A 397 -10.41 -25.67 -2.51
CA GLU A 397 -9.63 -26.74 -3.14
C GLU A 397 -8.14 -26.37 -3.13
N ALA A 398 -7.80 -25.13 -3.47
CA ALA A 398 -6.44 -24.61 -3.41
C ALA A 398 -5.87 -24.66 -1.99
N VAL A 399 -6.65 -24.28 -0.97
CA VAL A 399 -6.24 -24.37 0.45
C VAL A 399 -5.95 -25.81 0.84
N THR A 400 -6.79 -26.76 0.44
CA THR A 400 -6.61 -28.20 0.71
C THR A 400 -5.32 -28.69 0.05
N PHE A 401 -5.15 -28.43 -1.25
CA PHE A 401 -3.97 -28.78 -2.01
C PHE A 401 -2.68 -28.24 -1.37
N VAL A 402 -2.65 -26.93 -1.07
CA VAL A 402 -1.47 -26.28 -0.48
C VAL A 402 -1.14 -26.88 0.90
N THR A 403 -2.16 -27.15 1.71
CA THR A 403 -1.97 -27.72 3.05
C THR A 403 -1.38 -29.13 2.99
N GLU A 404 -1.87 -29.97 2.07
CA GLU A 404 -1.39 -31.35 1.91
C GLU A 404 0.02 -31.39 1.32
N GLU A 405 0.28 -30.65 0.24
CA GLU A 405 1.59 -30.62 -0.40
C GLU A 405 2.65 -30.01 0.52
N TYR A 406 2.32 -28.95 1.26
CA TYR A 406 3.28 -28.35 2.18
C TYR A 406 3.62 -29.27 3.35
N ARG A 407 2.64 -30.03 3.87
CA ARG A 407 2.88 -31.03 4.93
C ARG A 407 3.83 -32.14 4.47
N LYS A 408 3.83 -32.51 3.18
CA LYS A 408 4.74 -33.51 2.62
C LYS A 408 6.20 -33.00 2.61
N VAL A 409 6.42 -31.76 2.21
CA VAL A 409 7.78 -31.19 2.06
C VAL A 409 8.34 -30.59 3.36
N GLN A 410 7.48 -30.12 4.27
CA GLN A 410 7.86 -29.45 5.52
C GLN A 410 7.02 -29.93 6.73
N PRO A 411 7.03 -31.24 7.07
CA PRO A 411 6.13 -31.80 8.08
C PRO A 411 6.27 -31.16 9.47
N LYS A 412 7.51 -30.85 9.88
CA LYS A 412 7.81 -30.25 11.20
C LYS A 412 7.30 -28.81 11.32
N LEU A 413 7.43 -28.02 10.25
CA LEU A 413 6.96 -26.63 10.26
C LEU A 413 5.45 -26.57 10.09
N ALA A 414 4.88 -27.42 9.24
CA ALA A 414 3.44 -27.53 9.06
C ALA A 414 2.71 -27.89 10.36
N SER A 415 3.30 -28.74 11.22
CA SER A 415 2.70 -29.09 12.52
C SER A 415 2.81 -27.98 13.58
N GLN A 416 3.58 -26.92 13.33
CA GLN A 416 3.74 -25.77 14.23
C GLN A 416 2.81 -24.60 13.88
N ILE A 417 2.06 -24.71 12.78
CA ILE A 417 1.10 -23.69 12.36
C ILE A 417 -0.11 -23.79 13.28
N ILE A 418 -0.42 -22.68 13.96
CA ILE A 418 -1.49 -22.60 14.97
C ILE A 418 -2.86 -22.56 14.31
N THR A 419 -2.97 -21.97 13.12
CA THR A 419 -4.20 -22.03 12.33
C THR A 419 -4.47 -23.48 11.93
N GLU A 420 -5.72 -23.95 12.02
CA GLU A 420 -6.11 -25.34 11.70
C GLU A 420 -5.65 -25.79 10.29
N LYS A 421 -5.39 -24.82 9.40
CA LYS A 421 -4.89 -25.02 8.04
C LYS A 421 -3.58 -24.25 7.83
N ALA A 422 -2.67 -24.82 7.03
CA ALA A 422 -1.42 -24.15 6.60
C ALA A 422 -1.68 -23.00 5.62
N ALA A 423 -2.90 -22.89 5.10
CA ALA A 423 -3.38 -21.79 4.28
C ALA A 423 -4.76 -21.30 4.73
N LEU A 424 -5.02 -20.01 4.54
CA LEU A 424 -6.32 -19.39 4.85
C LEU A 424 -6.80 -18.48 3.73
N ILE A 425 -8.10 -18.27 3.68
CA ILE A 425 -8.75 -17.32 2.77
C ILE A 425 -9.06 -16.02 3.49
N CYS A 426 -8.70 -14.91 2.84
CA CYS A 426 -8.99 -13.55 3.22
C CYS A 426 -9.72 -12.80 2.10
N GLU A 427 -10.29 -11.67 2.49
CA GLU A 427 -10.84 -10.66 1.58
C GLU A 427 -10.14 -9.33 1.81
N ALA A 428 -10.24 -8.43 0.83
CA ALA A 428 -9.75 -7.06 1.00
C ALA A 428 -10.51 -6.39 2.16
N GLY A 429 -9.80 -5.64 2.99
CA GLY A 429 -10.34 -4.88 4.12
C GLY A 429 -10.39 -3.39 3.85
N ASP A 430 -10.81 -2.62 4.87
CA ASP A 430 -10.77 -1.16 4.88
C ASP A 430 -9.51 -0.61 5.57
N CYS A 431 -9.42 0.72 5.64
CA CYS A 431 -8.37 1.50 6.29
C CYS A 431 -8.34 1.29 7.82
N ALA A 432 -7.23 1.60 8.49
CA ALA A 432 -7.21 1.70 9.95
C ALA A 432 -8.12 2.85 10.43
N HIS A 433 -8.91 2.60 11.47
CA HIS A 433 -9.91 3.56 11.97
C HIS A 433 -10.28 3.28 13.43
N LEU A 434 -10.97 4.24 14.07
CA LEU A 434 -11.68 3.98 15.33
C LEU A 434 -13.04 3.36 15.05
N ALA A 435 -13.35 2.22 15.68
CA ALA A 435 -14.67 1.61 15.60
C ALA A 435 -15.72 2.53 16.24
N THR A 436 -16.76 2.86 15.49
CA THR A 436 -17.90 3.65 15.99
C THR A 436 -18.93 2.74 16.66
N ALA A 437 -19.66 3.26 17.64
CA ALA A 437 -20.78 2.56 18.24
C ALA A 437 -21.95 2.50 17.23
N ALA A 438 -22.11 1.34 16.58
CA ALA A 438 -23.27 0.92 15.78
C ALA A 438 -23.82 1.92 14.73
N ASN A 439 -23.46 1.69 13.47
CA ASN A 439 -24.49 1.51 12.44
C ASN A 439 -23.93 0.73 11.24
N ASN A 440 -24.51 -0.45 11.00
CA ASN A 440 -24.37 -1.19 9.76
C ASN A 440 -24.95 -0.34 8.62
N ASN A 441 -24.14 0.49 7.95
CA ASN A 441 -24.34 0.96 6.58
C ASN A 441 -23.12 1.78 6.15
N LEU A 442 -22.37 1.27 5.18
CA LEU A 442 -21.22 1.89 4.50
C LEU A 442 -20.27 2.71 5.39
N ASN A 443 -19.21 2.06 5.88
CA ASN A 443 -17.98 2.76 6.24
C ASN A 443 -17.33 3.31 4.94
N LEU A 444 -17.81 4.44 4.42
CA LEU A 444 -16.89 5.34 3.75
C LEU A 444 -15.99 5.88 4.87
N CYS A 445 -14.66 5.65 4.79
CA CYS A 445 -13.70 6.45 5.57
C CYS A 445 -14.04 7.92 5.20
N MET A 446 -14.83 8.60 6.04
CA MET A 446 -15.27 10.01 5.90
C MET A 446 -14.10 10.95 6.28
N HIS A 447 -12.92 10.61 5.79
CA HIS A 447 -11.85 11.56 5.57
C HIS A 447 -11.95 11.89 4.10
N GLY A 448 -12.34 13.14 3.83
CA GLY A 448 -12.84 13.64 2.55
C GLY A 448 -12.49 12.80 1.34
N LEU A 449 -13.48 12.56 0.48
CA LEU A 449 -13.23 12.83 -0.93
C LEU A 449 -12.48 14.15 -0.96
N ASP A 450 -11.15 14.07 -1.09
CA ASP A 450 -10.34 15.24 -1.26
C ASP A 450 -10.94 15.85 -2.52
N LEU A 451 -11.71 16.93 -2.36
CA LEU A 451 -12.21 17.71 -3.49
C LEU A 451 -11.03 18.30 -4.27
N LEU A 452 -9.80 18.18 -3.73
CA LEU A 452 -8.51 18.31 -4.40
C LEU A 452 -8.19 17.20 -5.42
N ALA A 453 -8.84 16.04 -5.40
CA ALA A 453 -8.75 15.04 -6.48
C ALA A 453 -9.41 15.52 -7.79
N LEU A 454 -10.22 16.61 -7.72
CA LEU A 454 -10.73 17.37 -8.87
C LEU A 454 -10.04 18.73 -9.04
N ASN A 455 -9.12 19.08 -8.15
CA ASN A 455 -8.35 20.33 -8.18
C ASN A 455 -6.85 20.01 -8.20
N ILE A 456 -6.39 19.41 -9.29
CA ILE A 456 -4.95 19.36 -9.59
C ILE A 456 -4.53 20.78 -10.01
N GLY A 457 -4.04 21.53 -9.02
CA GLY A 457 -3.01 22.53 -9.21
C GLY A 457 -3.46 23.98 -9.45
N VAL A 458 -4.05 24.64 -8.44
CA VAL A 458 -3.87 26.09 -8.23
C VAL A 458 -4.05 26.39 -6.72
N GLN A 459 -3.00 26.22 -5.91
CA GLN A 459 -2.76 26.96 -4.65
C GLN A 459 -1.58 26.33 -3.89
N ALA A 460 -0.40 26.39 -4.49
CA ALA A 460 0.90 26.34 -3.79
C ALA A 460 2.00 26.51 -4.83
N ALA A 461 2.21 27.73 -5.33
CA ALA A 461 3.41 28.09 -6.07
C ALA A 461 3.58 29.61 -6.14
N ASP A 462 3.88 30.25 -5.01
CA ASP A 462 4.73 31.44 -5.04
C ASP A 462 6.18 30.96 -5.21
N SER A 463 6.50 30.57 -6.44
CA SER A 463 7.82 30.49 -7.07
C SER A 463 7.69 29.61 -8.30
N ALA A 464 8.14 30.14 -9.43
CA ALA A 464 8.04 29.53 -10.75
C ALA A 464 8.73 28.14 -10.80
N ILE A 465 7.96 27.06 -10.70
CA ILE A 465 8.42 25.72 -11.04
C ILE A 465 8.23 25.51 -12.54
N SER A 466 9.31 25.73 -13.30
CA SER A 466 9.41 25.30 -14.70
C SER A 466 9.66 23.79 -14.76
N LEU A 467 8.60 22.98 -14.62
CA LEU A 467 8.62 21.58 -15.02
C LEU A 467 8.58 21.50 -16.55
N GLY A 468 9.65 20.99 -17.18
CA GLY A 468 9.71 20.80 -18.62
C GLY A 468 8.55 19.91 -19.11
N LYS A 469 7.58 20.51 -19.81
CA LYS A 469 6.53 19.80 -20.54
C LYS A 469 7.15 19.05 -21.72
N GLY A 470 7.31 17.74 -21.60
CA GLY A 470 7.48 16.88 -22.78
C GLY A 470 6.20 16.90 -23.59
N CYS A 471 6.23 17.51 -24.78
CA CYS A 471 5.11 17.52 -25.71
C CYS A 471 5.23 16.33 -26.69
N SER A 472 4.10 15.80 -27.18
CA SER A 472 4.10 14.65 -28.08
C SER A 472 4.20 15.05 -29.55
N ARG A 473 5.05 14.36 -30.30
CA ARG A 473 5.12 14.45 -31.78
C ARG A 473 4.56 13.21 -32.47
N LYS A 474 4.16 12.19 -31.71
CA LYS A 474 3.78 10.87 -32.23
C LYS A 474 2.34 10.54 -31.86
N CYS A 475 1.61 9.94 -32.79
CA CYS A 475 0.27 9.44 -32.52
C CYS A 475 0.36 8.17 -31.65
N GLU A 476 -0.13 8.27 -30.41
CA GLU A 476 -0.16 7.17 -29.45
C GLU A 476 -1.58 6.62 -29.30
N SER A 477 -1.68 5.34 -28.95
CA SER A 477 -2.96 4.67 -28.66
C SER A 477 -2.74 3.66 -27.54
N GLU A 478 -2.39 4.21 -26.37
CA GLU A 478 -2.05 3.44 -25.17
C GLU A 478 -3.01 3.81 -24.03
N PHE A 479 -3.30 2.84 -23.16
CA PHE A 479 -4.17 3.05 -21.98
C PHE A 479 -5.58 3.59 -22.32
N CYS A 480 -6.12 3.15 -23.46
CA CYS A 480 -7.32 3.64 -24.14
C CYS A 480 -8.56 3.90 -23.27
N SER A 481 -8.71 3.17 -22.16
CA SER A 481 -9.87 3.23 -21.28
C SER A 481 -9.51 3.50 -19.81
N VAL A 482 -8.31 4.02 -19.54
CA VAL A 482 -7.76 4.13 -18.17
C VAL A 482 -7.30 5.56 -17.88
N PRO A 483 -8.19 6.49 -17.49
CA PRO A 483 -7.78 7.77 -16.90
C PRO A 483 -7.02 7.49 -15.59
N PRO A 484 -5.90 8.16 -15.26
CA PRO A 484 -5.24 9.30 -15.92
C PRO A 484 -4.18 8.92 -16.98
N PHE A 485 -3.97 7.63 -17.22
CA PHE A 485 -2.89 7.12 -18.06
C PHE A 485 -3.23 7.12 -19.55
N LEU A 486 -4.51 7.30 -19.90
CA LEU A 486 -4.98 7.38 -21.29
C LEU A 486 -4.11 8.31 -22.14
N ARG A 487 -3.53 7.73 -23.20
CA ARG A 487 -2.79 8.43 -24.27
C ARG A 487 -3.43 8.08 -25.61
N TYR A 488 -4.15 9.03 -26.19
CA TYR A 488 -4.75 8.88 -27.51
C TYR A 488 -4.36 10.05 -28.41
N GLY A 489 -3.85 9.74 -29.60
CA GLY A 489 -3.28 10.74 -30.50
C GLY A 489 -2.07 11.44 -29.89
N LYS A 490 -1.95 12.75 -30.10
CA LYS A 490 -0.89 13.60 -29.51
C LYS A 490 -1.42 14.47 -28.37
N TYR A 491 -2.74 14.65 -28.28
CA TYR A 491 -3.38 15.66 -27.44
C TYR A 491 -4.37 15.09 -26.44
N CYS A 492 -4.85 13.85 -26.59
CA CYS A 492 -5.78 13.29 -25.60
C CYS A 492 -5.03 12.58 -24.47
N GLY A 493 -4.92 13.25 -23.33
CA GLY A 493 -4.41 12.66 -22.08
C GLY A 493 -4.24 13.68 -20.97
N LEU A 494 -4.17 13.23 -19.71
CA LEU A 494 -3.93 14.14 -18.59
C LEU A 494 -2.46 14.58 -18.57
N LEU A 495 -2.22 15.89 -18.48
CA LEU A 495 -0.89 16.52 -18.56
C LEU A 495 -0.10 16.07 -19.81
N TYR A 496 -0.82 15.83 -20.90
CA TYR A 496 -0.31 15.39 -22.19
C TYR A 496 -0.81 16.33 -23.26
N SER A 497 0.08 16.81 -24.11
CA SER A 497 -0.32 17.64 -25.25
C SER A 497 0.70 17.53 -26.36
N GLY A 498 0.28 17.80 -27.59
CA GLY A 498 1.15 17.75 -28.74
C GLY A 498 2.09 18.96 -28.81
N CYS A 499 3.24 18.80 -29.46
CA CYS A 499 4.20 19.90 -29.60
C CYS A 499 3.63 21.05 -30.43
N PRO A 500 4.10 22.30 -30.20
CA PRO A 500 3.72 23.44 -31.03
C PRO A 500 3.92 23.13 -32.53
N GLY A 501 2.86 23.36 -33.32
CA GLY A 501 2.85 23.13 -34.77
C GLY A 501 2.51 21.71 -35.22
N GLU A 502 2.36 20.75 -34.30
CA GLU A 502 1.94 19.40 -34.65
C GLU A 502 0.47 19.38 -35.10
N LYS A 503 0.18 18.56 -36.12
CA LYS A 503 -1.21 18.29 -36.54
C LYS A 503 -1.80 17.15 -35.69
N PRO A 504 -3.11 17.21 -35.37
CA PRO A 504 -3.78 16.12 -34.70
C PRO A 504 -3.83 14.86 -35.59
N CYS A 505 -3.81 13.71 -34.96
CA CYS A 505 -3.76 12.40 -35.60
C CYS A 505 -5.08 12.04 -36.30
N ASP A 506 -6.21 12.40 -35.69
CA ASP A 506 -7.55 12.24 -36.24
C ASP A 506 -8.52 13.27 -35.66
N GLY A 507 -9.83 13.09 -35.87
CA GLY A 507 -10.84 14.02 -35.39
C GLY A 507 -11.04 14.02 -33.87
N LEU A 508 -10.84 12.90 -33.16
CA LEU A 508 -10.87 12.88 -31.70
C LEU A 508 -9.67 13.64 -31.13
N ASP A 509 -8.49 13.38 -31.67
CA ASP A 509 -7.26 14.08 -31.29
C ASP A 509 -7.36 15.60 -31.57
N ALA A 510 -8.05 15.98 -32.65
CA ALA A 510 -8.35 17.37 -32.96
C ALA A 510 -9.29 18.02 -31.94
N CYS A 511 -10.24 17.27 -31.37
CA CYS A 511 -11.08 17.74 -30.28
C CYS A 511 -10.26 18.01 -29.01
N CYS A 512 -9.33 17.11 -28.67
CA CYS A 512 -8.44 17.28 -27.52
C CYS A 512 -7.50 18.48 -27.69
N MET A 513 -6.91 18.66 -28.87
CA MET A 513 -6.08 19.82 -29.20
C MET A 513 -6.84 21.15 -29.01
N LYS A 514 -8.11 21.20 -29.43
CA LYS A 514 -8.98 22.39 -29.25
C LYS A 514 -9.32 22.62 -27.78
N HIS A 515 -9.54 21.55 -27.02
CA HIS A 515 -9.78 21.63 -25.59
C HIS A 515 -8.56 22.21 -24.87
N ASP A 516 -7.35 21.68 -25.12
CA ASP A 516 -6.10 22.19 -24.55
C ASP A 516 -5.92 23.70 -24.81
N ALA A 517 -6.17 24.13 -26.05
CA ALA A 517 -6.10 25.56 -26.41
C ALA A 517 -7.15 26.40 -25.67
N CYS A 518 -8.36 25.87 -25.47
CA CYS A 518 -9.42 26.54 -24.69
C CYS A 518 -9.01 26.72 -23.23
N ILE A 519 -8.50 25.65 -22.60
CA ILE A 519 -8.03 25.66 -21.22
C ILE A 519 -6.87 26.65 -21.05
N GLN A 520 -5.91 26.64 -21.97
CA GLN A 520 -4.78 27.57 -21.95
C GLN A 520 -5.25 29.04 -22.07
N ALA A 521 -6.24 29.33 -22.91
CA ALA A 521 -6.82 30.66 -23.05
C ALA A 521 -7.61 31.11 -21.81
N LYS A 522 -7.97 30.18 -20.91
CA LYS A 522 -8.66 30.43 -19.64
C LYS A 522 -7.72 30.30 -18.44
N ASN A 523 -6.44 30.64 -18.58
CA ASN A 523 -5.43 30.56 -17.52
C ASN A 523 -5.28 29.16 -16.90
N ASN A 524 -5.40 28.12 -17.72
CA ASN A 524 -5.37 26.71 -17.30
C ASN A 524 -6.53 26.29 -16.38
N ASP A 525 -7.70 26.93 -16.49
CA ASP A 525 -8.92 26.53 -15.77
C ASP A 525 -9.55 25.26 -16.37
N TYR A 526 -9.13 24.09 -15.88
CA TYR A 526 -9.68 22.77 -16.24
C TYR A 526 -11.13 22.54 -15.78
N LEU A 527 -11.71 23.42 -14.96
CA LEU A 527 -13.09 23.37 -14.51
C LEU A 527 -14.00 24.34 -15.31
N SER A 528 -13.45 24.94 -16.37
CA SER A 528 -14.19 25.84 -17.26
C SER A 528 -15.37 25.12 -17.92
N GLN A 529 -16.58 25.50 -17.53
CA GLN A 529 -17.80 24.89 -18.09
C GLN A 529 -17.90 25.07 -19.60
N GLU A 530 -17.42 26.19 -20.13
CA GLU A 530 -17.40 26.50 -21.55
C GLU A 530 -16.49 25.52 -22.31
N CYS A 531 -15.26 25.30 -21.84
CA CYS A 531 -14.31 24.41 -22.49
C CYS A 531 -14.79 22.96 -22.45
N SER A 532 -15.28 22.49 -21.30
CA SER A 532 -15.77 21.12 -21.14
C SER A 532 -17.01 20.85 -22.00
N GLN A 533 -17.97 21.79 -22.08
CA GLN A 533 -19.15 21.65 -22.97
C GLN A 533 -18.75 21.62 -24.45
N LYS A 534 -17.85 22.51 -24.88
CA LYS A 534 -17.34 22.54 -26.26
C LYS A 534 -16.64 21.23 -26.62
N PHE A 535 -15.88 20.67 -25.68
CA PHE A 535 -15.16 19.42 -25.90
C PHE A 535 -16.10 18.21 -26.01
N ILE A 536 -17.05 18.06 -25.10
CA ILE A 536 -18.09 17.02 -25.17
C ILE A 536 -18.86 17.12 -26.50
N SER A 537 -19.27 18.33 -26.90
CA SER A 537 -19.95 18.55 -28.19
C SER A 537 -19.09 18.11 -29.39
N CYS A 538 -17.78 18.39 -29.35
CA CYS A 538 -16.84 17.98 -30.39
C CYS A 538 -16.73 16.45 -30.48
N MET A 539 -16.56 15.77 -29.34
CA MET A 539 -16.46 14.31 -29.29
C MET A 539 -17.74 13.62 -29.78
N ASN A 540 -18.91 14.13 -29.39
CA ASN A 540 -20.20 13.60 -29.83
C ASN A 540 -20.40 13.70 -31.35
N LYS A 541 -19.92 14.79 -31.97
CA LYS A 541 -19.93 14.92 -33.45
C LYS A 541 -18.97 13.95 -34.13
N PHE A 542 -17.87 13.57 -33.47
CA PHE A 542 -16.91 12.61 -34.03
C PHE A 542 -17.37 11.15 -33.92
N LYS A 543 -18.17 10.83 -32.89
CA LYS A 543 -18.68 9.46 -32.60
C LYS A 543 -19.45 8.82 -33.77
N THR A 544 -19.87 9.59 -34.77
CA THR A 544 -20.53 9.10 -36.00
C THR A 544 -19.53 8.60 -37.05
N GLY A 545 -19.00 7.39 -36.88
CA GLY A 545 -18.38 6.59 -37.97
C GLY A 545 -17.10 7.15 -38.60
N ALA A 546 -16.37 8.03 -37.93
CA ALA A 546 -15.17 8.66 -38.47
C ALA A 546 -13.94 7.73 -38.48
N ARG A 547 -13.09 7.87 -39.51
CA ARG A 547 -11.84 7.10 -39.66
C ARG A 547 -10.80 7.55 -38.61
N THR A 548 -10.05 6.58 -38.07
CA THR A 548 -8.98 6.81 -37.08
C THR A 548 -7.60 6.84 -37.76
N PHE A 549 -6.57 7.29 -37.05
CA PHE A 549 -5.19 7.26 -37.56
C PHE A 549 -4.64 5.83 -37.72
N LYS A 550 -3.67 5.68 -38.62
CA LYS A 550 -3.03 4.39 -38.94
C LYS A 550 -2.25 3.85 -37.74
N GLY A 551 -2.47 2.58 -37.40
CA GLY A 551 -1.80 1.91 -36.28
C GLY A 551 -2.44 2.14 -34.92
N ASN A 552 -3.62 2.78 -34.87
CA ASN A 552 -4.42 2.91 -33.66
C ASN A 552 -4.81 1.53 -33.10
N LYS A 553 -4.50 1.29 -31.82
CA LYS A 553 -4.85 0.07 -31.06
C LYS A 553 -6.11 0.24 -30.20
N CYS A 554 -6.61 1.47 -30.04
CA CYS A 554 -7.76 1.79 -29.21
C CYS A 554 -9.08 1.70 -29.98
N LYS A 555 -10.12 1.22 -29.29
CA LYS A 555 -11.51 1.41 -29.75
C LYS A 555 -11.96 2.83 -29.42
N VAL A 556 -12.03 3.66 -30.44
CA VAL A 556 -12.32 5.10 -30.32
C VAL A 556 -13.58 5.41 -29.52
N ASN A 557 -14.65 4.64 -29.70
CA ASN A 557 -15.89 4.86 -28.94
C ASN A 557 -15.68 4.66 -27.43
N GLU A 558 -14.88 3.66 -27.03
CA GLU A 558 -14.53 3.44 -25.61
C GLU A 558 -13.68 4.60 -25.07
N VAL A 559 -12.74 5.12 -25.87
CA VAL A 559 -11.95 6.33 -25.52
C VAL A 559 -12.85 7.54 -25.29
N ILE A 560 -13.80 7.77 -26.19
CA ILE A 560 -14.77 8.88 -26.08
C ILE A 560 -15.63 8.73 -24.82
N ASP A 561 -16.15 7.54 -24.56
CA ASP A 561 -17.01 7.28 -23.40
C ASP A 561 -16.25 7.58 -22.10
N VAL A 562 -15.00 7.12 -22.02
CA VAL A 562 -14.12 7.36 -20.87
C VAL A 562 -13.79 8.84 -20.68
N ILE A 563 -13.43 9.56 -21.75
CA ILE A 563 -13.16 11.01 -21.66
C ILE A 563 -14.43 11.78 -21.28
N SER A 564 -15.59 11.38 -21.81
CA SER A 564 -16.87 12.02 -21.54
C SER A 564 -17.23 11.96 -20.05
N VAL A 565 -17.04 10.82 -19.39
CA VAL A 565 -17.26 10.68 -17.94
C VAL A 565 -16.41 11.68 -17.14
N VAL A 566 -15.12 11.82 -17.50
CA VAL A 566 -14.21 12.77 -16.82
C VAL A 566 -14.68 14.22 -17.04
N MET A 567 -15.12 14.57 -18.25
CA MET A 567 -15.57 15.91 -18.59
C MET A 567 -16.94 16.26 -17.99
N GLU A 568 -17.85 15.30 -17.85
CA GLU A 568 -19.11 15.47 -17.14
C GLU A 568 -18.87 15.70 -15.64
N ALA A 569 -17.93 14.98 -15.04
CA ALA A 569 -17.50 15.23 -13.66
C ALA A 569 -16.90 16.63 -13.50
N ALA A 570 -16.04 17.06 -14.43
CA ALA A 570 -15.48 18.42 -14.43
C ALA A 570 -16.56 19.50 -14.58
N LEU A 571 -17.60 19.26 -15.40
CA LEU A 571 -18.75 20.17 -15.53
C LEU A 571 -19.56 20.30 -14.24
N LEU A 572 -19.81 19.19 -13.55
CA LEU A 572 -20.51 19.18 -12.27
C LEU A 572 -19.69 19.92 -11.20
N ALA A 573 -18.39 19.64 -11.12
CA ALA A 573 -17.48 20.33 -10.21
C ALA A 573 -17.40 21.83 -10.49
N GLY A 574 -17.26 22.22 -11.77
CA GLY A 574 -17.26 23.62 -12.19
C GLY A 574 -18.54 24.37 -11.85
N ARG A 575 -19.72 23.70 -11.80
CA ARG A 575 -20.98 24.31 -11.34
C ARG A 575 -21.05 24.49 -9.82
N ALA A 576 -20.40 23.61 -9.07
CA ALA A 576 -20.37 23.70 -7.62
C ALA A 576 -19.36 24.75 -7.12
N LEU A 577 -18.20 24.84 -7.79
CA LEU A 577 -17.05 25.65 -7.36
C LEU A 577 -17.03 27.06 -7.94
N HIS A 578 -17.57 27.29 -9.15
CA HIS A 578 -17.68 28.63 -9.76
C HIS A 578 -19.03 29.31 -9.52
N LYS A 579 -19.66 29.10 -8.35
CA LYS A 579 -20.79 29.96 -7.96
C LYS A 579 -20.28 31.39 -7.74
N PRO A 580 -21.02 32.43 -8.19
CA PRO A 580 -20.65 33.82 -7.95
C PRO A 580 -20.59 34.16 -6.46
#